data_AF-A0A2T6DDS1-F1
#
_entry.id   AF-A0A2T6DDS1-F1
#
_cell.length_a   1.000
_cell.length_b   1.000
_cell.length_c   1.000
_cell.angle_alpha   90.00
_cell.angle_beta   90.00
_cell.angle_gamma   90.00
#
_symmetry.space_group_name_H-M   'P 1'
#
loop_
_entity.id
_entity.type
_entity.pdbx_description
1 polymer ?
#
loop_
_entity_poly.entity_id
_entity_poly.type
_entity_poly.pdbx_seq_one_letter_code
_entity_poly.pdbx_strand_id
1 'polypeptide(L)' 'EHLYKERHLIERIFLYLKNFRRVATRYDKLASSFLSFVLIAASMLWLK' A
#
# COMPACT_ATOMS: atom_id res chain seq x y z
N GLU A 1 -15.97 12.89 15.95
CA GLU A 1 -14.90 13.67 15.28
C GLU A 1 -13.54 12.96 15.20
N HIS A 2 -13.19 12.03 16.11
CA HIS A 2 -11.88 11.32 16.08
C HIS A 2 -11.69 10.29 14.96
N LEU A 3 -12.77 9.64 14.48
CA LEU A 3 -12.72 8.63 13.40
C LEU A 3 -12.14 9.17 12.09
N TYR A 4 -12.29 10.47 11.82
CA TYR A 4 -11.79 11.08 10.59
C TYR A 4 -10.27 11.33 10.62
N LYS A 5 -9.67 11.51 11.81
CA LYS A 5 -8.21 11.70 11.95
C LYS A 5 -7.44 10.41 11.65
N GLU A 6 -7.98 9.26 12.01
CA GLU A 6 -7.29 7.98 11.77
C GLU A 6 -7.28 7.57 10.29
N ARG A 7 -8.26 8.04 9.51
CA ARG A 7 -8.28 7.83 8.05
C ARG A 7 -7.04 8.39 7.36
N HIS A 8 -6.48 9.49 7.86
CA HIS A 8 -5.28 10.09 7.30
C HIS A 8 -4.08 9.14 7.33
N LEU A 9 -3.95 8.31 8.37
CA LEU A 9 -2.87 7.32 8.47
C LEU A 9 -3.02 6.26 7.38
N ILE A 10 -4.24 5.77 7.21
CA ILE A 10 -4.59 4.80 6.16
C ILE A 10 -4.35 5.40 4.76
N GLU A 11 -4.76 6.65 4.53
CA GLU A 11 -4.53 7.35 3.27
C GLU A 11 -3.04 7.56 2.96
N ARG A 12 -2.21 7.89 3.97
CA ARG A 12 -0.75 7.98 3.79
C ARG A 12 -0.15 6.63 3.40
N ILE A 13 -0.60 5.53 4.02
CA ILE A 13 -0.13 4.19 3.67
C ILE A 13 -0.51 3.88 2.21
N PHE A 14 -1.75 4.15 1.80
CA PHE A 14 -2.17 3.94 0.41
C PHE A 14 -1.43 4.84 -0.58
N LEU A 15 -1.12 6.09 -0.21
CA LEU A 15 -0.31 6.99 -1.03
C LEU A 15 1.10 6.43 -1.23
N TYR A 16 1.72 5.90 -0.17
CA TYR A 16 3.02 5.25 -0.25
C TYR A 16 2.99 3.99 -1.13
N LEU A 17 2.00 3.13 -0.93
CA LEU A 17 1.82 1.92 -1.74
C LEU A 17 1.60 2.25 -3.23
N LYS A 18 0.86 3.33 -3.54
CA LYS A 18 0.64 3.80 -4.92
C LYS A 18 1.87 4.45 -5.55
N ASN A 19 2.89 4.81 -4.77
CA ASN A 19 4.16 5.25 -5.34
C ASN A 19 4.86 4.13 -6.12
N PHE A 20 4.59 2.87 -5.76
CA PHE A 20 5.04 1.72 -6.54
C PHE A 20 4.13 1.54 -7.75
N ARG A 21 4.62 1.92 -8.93
CA ARG A 21 3.86 1.83 -10.21
C ARG A 21 3.19 0.47 -10.40
N ARG A 22 3.86 -0.62 -10.01
CA ARG A 22 3.35 -1.99 -10.10
C ARG A 22 2.07 -2.22 -9.26
N VAL A 23 2.03 -1.66 -8.05
CA VAL A 23 0.86 -1.72 -7.16
C VAL A 23 -0.25 -0.78 -7.67
N ALA A 24 0.11 0.44 -8.10
CA ALA A 24 -0.87 1.43 -8.56
C ALA A 24 -1.64 1.01 -9.82
N THR A 25 -0.96 0.36 -10.75
CA THR A 25 -1.53 -0.06 -12.04
C THR A 25 -2.16 -1.45 -12.01
N ARG A 26 -1.90 -2.24 -10.95
CA ARG A 26 -2.38 -3.61 -10.78
C ARG A 26 -2.13 -4.50 -12.01
N TYR A 27 -0.95 -4.39 -12.63
CA TYR A 27 -0.60 -5.18 -13.82
C TYR A 27 -0.41 -6.68 -13.53
N ASP A 28 -0.20 -7.07 -12.27
CA ASP A 28 -0.08 -8.48 -11.89
C ASP A 28 -1.42 -9.20 -12.12
N LYS A 29 -1.41 -10.15 -13.07
CA LYS A 29 -2.57 -10.99 -13.42
C LYS A 29 -2.98 -11.92 -12.29
N LEU A 30 -2.02 -12.32 -11.44
CA LEU A 30 -2.25 -13.23 -10.34
C LEU A 30 -2.36 -12.48 -9.02
N ALA A 31 -3.42 -12.75 -8.28
CA ALA A 31 -3.70 -12.10 -7.00
C ALA A 31 -2.58 -12.34 -5.97
N SER A 32 -1.94 -13.52 -5.98
CA SER A 32 -0.82 -13.82 -5.09
C SER A 32 0.42 -12.99 -5.40
N SER A 33 0.76 -12.79 -6.69
CA SER A 33 1.87 -11.93 -7.09
C SER A 33 1.64 -10.48 -6.69
N PHE A 34 0.42 -9.97 -6.89
CA PHE A 34 0.03 -8.64 -6.42
C PHE A 34 0.16 -8.51 -4.90
N LEU A 35 -0.36 -9.48 -4.15
CA LEU A 35 -0.31 -9.50 -2.68
C LEU A 35 1.14 -9.54 -2.17
N SER A 36 2.00 -10.37 -2.75
CA SER A 36 3.42 -10.44 -2.37
C SER A 36 4.10 -9.08 -2.53
N PHE A 37 3.83 -8.35 -3.62
CA PHE A 37 4.39 -7.00 -3.81
C PHE A 37 3.85 -5.99 -2.79
N VAL A 38 2.56 -6.06 -2.46
CA VAL A 38 1.97 -5.20 -1.43
C VAL A 38 2.60 -5.47 -0.07
N LEU A 39 2.82 -6.75 0.29
CA LEU A 39 3.47 -7.13 1.54
C LEU A 39 4.91 -6.64 1.61
N ILE A 40 5.69 -6.79 0.53
CA ILE A 40 7.06 -6.28 0.47
C ILE A 40 7.08 -4.76 0.66
N ALA A 41 6.19 -4.03 -0.03
CA ALA A 41 6.11 -2.57 0.09
C ALA A 41 5.68 -2.14 1.50
N ALA A 42 4.77 -2.88 2.14
CA ALA A 42 4.38 -2.66 3.53
C ALA A 42 5.53 -2.95 4.52
N SER A 43 6.30 -4.01 4.30
CA SER A 43 7.50 -4.32 5.11
C SER A 43 8.57 -3.24 4.97
N MET A 44 8.78 -2.69 3.78
CA MET A 44 9.70 -1.55 3.57
C MET A 44 9.23 -0.29 4.31
N LEU A 45 7.92 -0.04 4.36
CA LEU A 45 7.35 1.05 5.14
C LEU A 45 7.54 0.85 6.65
N TRP A 46 7.48 -0.39 7.12
CA TRP A 46 7.68 -0.75 8.53
C TRP A 46 9.15 -0.63 8.96
N LEU A 47 10.08 -0.97 8.07
CA LEU A 47 11.54 -0.88 8.30
C LEU A 47 12.07 0.56 8.21
N LYS A 48 11.26 1.50 7.75
CA LYS A 48 11.61 2.90 7.56
C LYS A 48 11.34 3.73 8.80
#